data_AF-A0A6M3MAD5-F1
#
_entry.id   AF-A0A6M3MAD5-F1
#
_cell.length_a   1.000
_cell.length_b   1.000
_cell.length_c   1.000
_cell.angle_alpha   90.00
_cell.angle_beta   90.00
_cell.angle_gamma   90.00
#
_symmetry.space_group_name_H-M   'P 1'
#
loop_
_entity.id
_entity.type
_entity.pdbx_description
1 polymer ?
#
loop_
_entity_poly.entity_id
_entity_poly.type
_entity_poly.pdbx_seq_one_letter_code
_entity_poly.pdbx_strand_id
1 'polypeptide(L)'
;MTYNPVKKTADLLNWMLEKIKSVEYGVTLRWTFYQAVQEKGLKKSDYKNIKKYCSKSRKDFWNGWNPTTLVDDTRTIYRNGGGYDNFYDWLNSFMNREPTYEVYSRQENIVQIWFEAQAMYSQFNHYASPYRIPLVPFKGDTSINAKWKMAEYLAELYEKYRKPIIILYFGDYEPHRDRGSRAKGLTIPMDALDDVLPWFASMIIKNGVLTMAELTPDKLGEILTFKRIGLNEEHIKQWELPENPERPGEFQWEALNDERARDLIKGAIEEYWDRDVIIEIQEKEKADGITWNEIAREAIERYKKAQE
;
A
#
# COMPACT_ATOMS: atom_id res chain seq x y z
N MET A 1 3.37 -16.91 18.65
CA MET A 1 2.77 -18.24 18.89
C MET A 1 2.43 -18.85 17.54
N THR A 2 2.96 -20.02 17.22
CA THR A 2 2.70 -20.71 15.94
C THR A 2 1.29 -21.27 15.91
N TYR A 3 0.53 -21.04 14.84
CA TYR A 3 -0.82 -21.61 14.69
C TYR A 3 -0.79 -23.13 14.75
N ASN A 4 -1.61 -23.72 15.62
CA ASN A 4 -1.81 -25.17 15.71
C ASN A 4 -3.31 -25.49 15.56
N PRO A 5 -3.83 -25.66 14.34
CA PRO A 5 -5.23 -26.02 14.11
C PRO A 5 -5.55 -27.44 14.60
N VAL A 6 -6.78 -27.66 15.05
CA VAL A 6 -7.28 -29.02 15.30
C VAL A 6 -7.25 -29.85 14.03
N LYS A 7 -7.08 -31.18 14.16
CA LYS A 7 -6.88 -32.10 13.03
C LYS A 7 -7.85 -31.89 11.87
N LYS A 8 -9.16 -31.83 12.14
CA LYS A 8 -10.19 -31.60 11.11
C LYS A 8 -9.97 -30.30 10.33
N THR A 9 -9.57 -29.22 11.01
CA THR A 9 -9.26 -27.94 10.38
C THR A 9 -7.96 -28.00 9.61
N ALA A 10 -6.94 -28.70 10.13
CA ALA A 10 -5.67 -28.92 9.44
C ALA A 10 -5.87 -29.68 8.12
N ASP A 11 -6.63 -30.78 8.16
CA ASP A 11 -6.92 -31.61 6.97
C ASP A 11 -7.64 -30.80 5.89
N LEU A 12 -8.60 -29.96 6.27
CA LEU A 12 -9.29 -29.07 5.34
C LEU A 12 -8.36 -28.01 4.75
N LEU A 13 -7.52 -27.36 5.57
CA LEU A 13 -6.57 -26.35 5.11
C LEU A 13 -5.52 -26.94 4.16
N ASN A 14 -5.06 -28.18 4.40
CA ASN A 14 -4.14 -28.87 3.51
C ASN A 14 -4.77 -29.16 2.15
N TRP A 15 -5.99 -29.72 2.16
CA TRP A 15 -6.75 -29.94 0.93
C TRP A 15 -6.99 -28.63 0.16
N MET A 16 -7.34 -27.54 0.86
CA MET A 16 -7.50 -26.23 0.22
C MET A 16 -6.19 -25.74 -0.39
N LEU A 17 -5.05 -25.92 0.29
CA LEU A 17 -3.74 -25.52 -0.21
C LEU A 17 -3.33 -26.31 -1.46
N GLU A 18 -3.62 -27.62 -1.49
CA GLU A 18 -3.39 -28.46 -2.68
C GLU A 18 -4.20 -27.95 -3.88
N LYS A 19 -5.48 -27.62 -3.69
CA LYS A 19 -6.33 -27.04 -4.74
C LYS A 19 -5.86 -25.67 -5.24
N ILE A 20 -5.30 -24.86 -4.34
CA ILE A 20 -4.71 -23.57 -4.70
C ILE A 20 -3.45 -23.79 -5.54
N LYS A 21 -2.60 -24.74 -5.15
CA LYS A 21 -1.34 -25.06 -5.85
C LYS A 21 -1.54 -25.82 -7.16
N SER A 22 -2.70 -26.41 -7.39
CA SER A 22 -2.98 -27.15 -8.63
C SER A 22 -3.30 -26.26 -9.83
N VAL A 23 -3.36 -24.94 -9.66
CA VAL A 23 -3.62 -23.97 -10.74
C VAL A 23 -2.44 -22.99 -10.87
N GLU A 24 -2.22 -22.48 -12.08
CA GLU A 24 -1.09 -21.59 -12.39
C GLU A 24 -1.37 -20.10 -12.08
N TYR A 25 -2.58 -19.77 -11.63
CA TYR A 25 -3.00 -18.40 -11.35
C TYR A 25 -3.41 -18.22 -9.88
N GLY A 26 -3.37 -16.98 -9.42
CA GLY A 26 -3.82 -16.63 -8.07
C GLY A 26 -5.34 -16.83 -7.92
N VAL A 27 -5.76 -17.45 -6.82
CA VAL A 27 -7.18 -17.67 -6.51
C VAL A 27 -7.63 -16.92 -5.27
N THR A 28 -8.90 -16.53 -5.25
CA THR A 28 -9.51 -15.85 -4.10
C THR A 28 -10.02 -16.86 -3.06
N LEU A 29 -10.19 -16.41 -1.81
CA LEU A 29 -10.83 -17.23 -0.77
C LEU A 29 -12.20 -17.76 -1.21
N ARG A 30 -12.96 -16.95 -1.96
CA ARG A 30 -14.29 -17.30 -2.45
C ARG A 30 -14.21 -18.47 -3.43
N TRP A 31 -13.24 -18.44 -4.33
CA TRP A 31 -13.02 -19.53 -5.29
C TRP A 31 -12.76 -20.85 -4.58
N THR A 32 -11.78 -20.89 -3.67
CA THR A 32 -11.42 -22.13 -2.95
C THR A 32 -12.55 -22.59 -2.03
N PHE A 33 -13.30 -21.66 -1.44
CA PHE A 33 -14.46 -22.01 -0.61
C PHE A 33 -15.56 -22.71 -1.41
N TYR A 34 -15.87 -22.25 -2.63
CA TYR A 34 -16.89 -22.92 -3.44
C TYR A 34 -16.46 -24.32 -3.90
N GLN A 35 -15.18 -24.51 -4.19
CA GLN A 35 -14.63 -25.86 -4.40
C GLN A 35 -14.86 -26.74 -3.15
N ALA A 36 -14.64 -26.19 -1.96
CA ALA A 36 -14.82 -26.90 -0.70
C ALA A 36 -16.31 -27.24 -0.43
N VAL A 37 -17.24 -26.36 -0.83
CA VAL A 37 -18.69 -26.63 -0.79
C VAL A 37 -19.04 -27.84 -1.66
N GLN A 38 -18.50 -27.90 -2.88
CA GLN A 38 -18.78 -28.96 -3.85
C GLN A 38 -18.14 -30.31 -3.46
N GLU A 39 -16.88 -30.30 -3.03
CA GLU A 39 -16.10 -31.53 -2.84
C GLU A 39 -16.02 -32.00 -1.37
N LYS A 40 -16.23 -31.11 -0.39
CA LYS A 40 -16.16 -31.43 1.04
C LYS A 40 -17.49 -31.26 1.77
N GLY A 41 -18.57 -30.91 1.06
CA GLY A 41 -19.91 -30.76 1.62
C GLY A 41 -20.05 -29.62 2.62
N LEU A 42 -19.20 -28.58 2.51
CA LEU A 42 -19.30 -27.38 3.35
C LEU A 42 -20.58 -26.59 3.03
N LYS A 43 -21.11 -25.90 4.03
CA LYS A 43 -22.29 -25.04 3.90
C LYS A 43 -21.85 -23.59 3.82
N LYS A 44 -22.70 -22.73 3.23
CA LYS A 44 -22.47 -21.28 3.18
C LYS A 44 -22.20 -20.66 4.57
N SER A 45 -22.82 -21.20 5.63
CA SER A 45 -22.60 -20.80 7.02
C SER A 45 -21.15 -20.98 7.49
N ASP A 46 -20.40 -21.92 6.90
CA ASP A 46 -19.02 -22.23 7.29
C ASP A 46 -18.03 -21.17 6.82
N TYR A 47 -18.41 -20.31 5.86
CA TYR A 47 -17.54 -19.31 5.24
C TYR A 47 -16.81 -18.43 6.28
N LYS A 48 -17.51 -18.00 7.33
CA LYS A 48 -16.93 -17.16 8.39
C LYS A 48 -15.78 -17.87 9.12
N ASN A 49 -15.94 -19.16 9.40
CA ASN A 49 -14.92 -19.97 10.06
C ASN A 49 -13.75 -20.25 9.13
N ILE A 50 -14.02 -20.60 7.87
CA ILE A 50 -12.97 -20.81 6.87
C ILE A 50 -12.14 -19.54 6.67
N LYS A 51 -12.79 -18.37 6.56
CA LYS A 51 -12.09 -17.07 6.49
C LYS A 51 -11.15 -16.90 7.68
N LYS A 52 -11.59 -17.20 8.90
CA LYS A 52 -10.77 -17.11 10.12
C LYS A 52 -9.57 -18.08 10.06
N TYR A 53 -9.79 -19.34 9.68
CA TYR A 53 -8.74 -20.35 9.61
C TYR A 53 -7.69 -20.01 8.56
N CYS A 54 -8.10 -19.67 7.34
CA CYS A 54 -7.19 -19.25 6.28
C CYS A 54 -6.42 -17.99 6.68
N SER A 55 -7.07 -17.02 7.32
CA SER A 55 -6.38 -15.80 7.79
C SER A 55 -5.27 -16.14 8.77
N LYS A 56 -5.56 -16.97 9.78
CA LYS A 56 -4.56 -17.37 10.77
C LYS A 56 -3.42 -18.19 10.15
N SER A 57 -3.73 -19.15 9.27
CA SER A 57 -2.69 -19.91 8.55
C SER A 57 -1.76 -19.04 7.74
N ARG A 58 -2.30 -18.03 7.03
CA ARG A 58 -1.52 -17.12 6.20
C ARG A 58 -0.59 -16.23 7.02
N LYS A 59 -1.08 -15.70 8.14
CA LYS A 59 -0.28 -14.82 9.03
C LYS A 59 0.87 -15.58 9.70
N ASP A 60 0.62 -16.82 10.10
CA ASP A 60 1.57 -17.63 10.87
C ASP A 60 2.41 -18.57 9.99
N PHE A 61 2.39 -18.39 8.67
CA PHE A 61 3.10 -19.22 7.67
C PHE A 61 2.86 -20.74 7.82
N TRP A 62 1.66 -21.12 8.23
CA TRP A 62 1.36 -22.49 8.64
C TRP A 62 1.37 -23.45 7.44
N ASN A 63 2.19 -24.51 7.51
CA ASN A 63 2.25 -25.59 6.51
C ASN A 63 2.33 -25.13 5.05
N GLY A 64 3.14 -24.10 4.78
CA GLY A 64 3.31 -23.53 3.44
C GLY A 64 2.22 -22.56 3.00
N TRP A 65 1.22 -22.29 3.85
CA TRP A 65 0.43 -21.07 3.72
C TRP A 65 1.32 -19.85 3.96
N ASN A 66 1.00 -18.75 3.31
CA ASN A 66 1.68 -17.47 3.45
C ASN A 66 0.72 -16.33 3.06
N PRO A 67 1.10 -15.06 3.27
CA PRO A 67 0.24 -13.95 2.94
C PRO A 67 -0.09 -13.78 1.44
N THR A 68 0.58 -14.48 0.53
CA THR A 68 0.30 -14.45 -0.92
C THR A 68 -0.53 -15.62 -1.42
N THR A 69 -0.81 -16.62 -0.57
CA THR A 69 -1.54 -17.87 -0.94
C THR A 69 -2.93 -17.63 -1.53
N LEU A 70 -3.58 -16.51 -1.16
CA LEU A 70 -4.86 -16.11 -1.72
C LEU A 70 -4.79 -14.66 -2.16
N VAL A 71 -5.27 -14.39 -3.38
CA VAL A 71 -5.34 -13.03 -3.93
C VAL A 71 -6.65 -12.35 -3.54
N ASP A 72 -6.61 -11.02 -3.51
CA ASP A 72 -7.78 -10.18 -3.39
C ASP A 72 -8.02 -9.53 -4.75
N ASP A 73 -9.04 -10.00 -5.45
CA ASP A 73 -9.38 -9.50 -6.78
C ASP A 73 -10.45 -8.42 -6.64
N THR A 74 -10.07 -7.20 -6.98
CA THR A 74 -10.97 -6.04 -6.96
C THR A 74 -11.45 -5.74 -8.37
N ARG A 75 -12.45 -4.86 -8.51
CA ARG A 75 -13.11 -4.54 -9.79
C ARG A 75 -12.20 -3.73 -10.73
N THR A 76 -11.10 -4.33 -11.17
CA THR A 76 -10.19 -3.76 -12.17
C THR A 76 -10.70 -4.13 -13.56
N ILE A 77 -10.75 -3.15 -14.46
CA ILE A 77 -10.96 -3.43 -15.88
C ILE A 77 -9.62 -3.93 -16.44
N TYR A 78 -9.51 -5.23 -16.67
CA TYR A 78 -8.35 -5.83 -17.32
C TYR A 78 -8.42 -5.54 -18.82
N ARG A 79 -7.66 -4.54 -19.27
CA ARG A 79 -7.51 -4.22 -20.69
C ARG A 79 -6.39 -5.08 -21.28
N ASN A 80 -6.75 -6.13 -22.01
CA ASN A 80 -5.82 -6.91 -22.81
C ASN A 80 -5.96 -6.48 -24.28
N GLY A 81 -4.84 -6.29 -25.00
CA GLY A 81 -4.84 -5.87 -26.41
C GLY A 81 -4.48 -4.41 -26.69
N GLY A 82 -3.88 -3.70 -25.73
CA GLY A 82 -3.20 -2.42 -26.02
C GLY A 82 -1.82 -2.65 -26.64
N GLY A 83 -1.37 -1.77 -27.51
CA GLY A 83 -0.08 -1.85 -28.19
C GLY A 83 0.09 -0.73 -29.21
N TYR A 84 1.19 -0.78 -29.96
CA TYR A 84 1.44 0.11 -31.10
C TYR A 84 1.38 -0.72 -32.38
N ASP A 85 0.88 -0.14 -33.47
CA ASP A 85 0.68 -0.85 -34.73
C ASP A 85 2.00 -1.24 -35.41
N ASN A 86 3.08 -0.51 -35.12
CA ASN A 86 4.41 -0.75 -35.66
C ASN A 86 5.53 -0.15 -34.77
N PHE A 87 6.78 -0.46 -35.10
CA PHE A 87 7.96 0.03 -34.38
C PHE A 87 8.07 1.56 -34.39
N TYR A 88 7.68 2.21 -35.49
CA TYR A 88 7.70 3.67 -35.60
C TYR A 88 6.76 4.30 -34.57
N ASP A 89 5.51 3.85 -34.48
CA ASP A 89 4.54 4.38 -33.52
C ASP A 89 4.97 4.11 -32.07
N TRP A 90 5.55 2.94 -31.80
CA TRP A 90 6.15 2.64 -30.50
C TRP A 90 7.30 3.60 -30.18
N LEU A 91 8.27 3.78 -31.08
CA LEU A 91 9.42 4.66 -30.88
C LEU A 91 8.98 6.13 -30.76
N ASN A 92 8.06 6.57 -31.61
CA ASN A 92 7.50 7.90 -31.62
C ASN A 92 6.73 8.21 -30.33
N SER A 93 6.16 7.20 -29.67
CA SER A 93 5.48 7.36 -28.38
C SER A 93 6.39 7.82 -27.24
N PHE A 94 7.71 7.66 -27.39
CA PHE A 94 8.69 8.16 -26.44
C PHE A 94 9.10 9.61 -26.71
N MET A 95 8.74 10.19 -27.87
CA MET A 95 8.99 11.61 -28.10
C MET A 95 8.21 12.46 -27.10
N ASN A 96 8.85 13.52 -26.62
CA ASN A 96 8.35 14.43 -25.60
C ASN A 96 8.10 13.79 -24.23
N ARG A 97 8.64 12.59 -23.97
CA ARG A 97 8.68 12.05 -22.61
C ARG A 97 9.88 12.61 -21.87
N GLU A 98 9.61 13.16 -20.70
CA GLU A 98 10.66 13.51 -19.75
C GLU A 98 11.06 12.23 -18.98
N PRO A 99 12.36 12.04 -18.68
CA PRO A 99 12.76 11.01 -17.73
C PRO A 99 12.09 11.25 -16.38
N THR A 100 11.87 10.19 -15.62
CA THR A 100 11.42 10.29 -14.22
C THR A 100 12.49 9.66 -13.34
N TYR A 101 13.17 10.50 -12.56
CA TYR A 101 14.19 10.11 -11.60
C TYR A 101 13.56 9.75 -10.27
N GLU A 102 14.23 8.82 -9.60
CA GLU A 102 13.90 8.48 -8.23
C GLU A 102 14.22 9.67 -7.32
N VAL A 103 13.48 9.78 -6.22
CA VAL A 103 13.52 10.93 -5.32
C VAL A 103 14.16 10.60 -3.97
N TYR A 104 14.19 9.32 -3.58
CA TYR A 104 14.54 8.90 -2.24
C TYR A 104 16.04 9.08 -1.94
N SER A 105 16.93 8.94 -2.93
CA SER A 105 18.37 9.10 -2.68
C SER A 105 18.75 10.53 -2.25
N ARG A 106 17.94 11.53 -2.61
CA ARG A 106 18.17 12.95 -2.31
C ARG A 106 17.39 13.48 -1.10
N GLN A 107 16.52 12.66 -0.52
CA GLN A 107 15.69 13.02 0.65
C GLN A 107 16.31 12.48 1.94
N GLU A 108 16.12 13.10 3.09
CA GLU A 108 16.66 12.55 4.36
C GLU A 108 15.87 11.32 4.84
N ASN A 109 14.56 11.35 4.63
CA ASN A 109 13.63 10.30 5.03
C ASN A 109 12.96 9.66 3.81
N ILE A 110 12.22 8.59 4.04
CA ILE A 110 11.27 7.97 3.10
C ILE A 110 9.87 8.21 3.64
N VAL A 111 9.05 8.99 2.93
CA VAL A 111 7.68 9.29 3.38
C VAL A 111 6.65 8.45 2.62
N GLN A 112 5.66 7.91 3.32
CA GLN A 112 4.43 7.36 2.74
C GLN A 112 3.20 7.96 3.40
N ILE A 113 2.14 8.16 2.62
CA ILE A 113 0.86 8.64 3.13
C ILE A 113 -0.15 7.50 3.14
N TRP A 114 -0.65 7.19 4.32
CA TRP A 114 -1.63 6.14 4.57
C TRP A 114 -2.94 6.79 4.98
N PHE A 115 -4.08 6.31 4.47
CA PHE A 115 -5.37 6.92 4.85
C PHE A 115 -6.56 5.99 4.74
N GLU A 116 -7.55 6.19 5.61
CA GLU A 116 -8.63 5.23 5.84
C GLU A 116 -9.56 5.00 4.64
N ALA A 117 -10.05 6.08 4.02
CA ALA A 117 -11.11 6.02 3.03
C ALA A 117 -10.56 6.17 1.61
N GLN A 118 -10.68 5.11 0.80
CA GLN A 118 -10.31 5.17 -0.63
C GLN A 118 -11.04 6.27 -1.41
N ALA A 119 -12.25 6.66 -0.99
CA ALA A 119 -13.01 7.73 -1.63
C ALA A 119 -12.22 9.05 -1.70
N MET A 120 -11.28 9.26 -0.77
CA MET A 120 -10.47 10.46 -0.69
C MET A 120 -9.20 10.43 -1.53
N TYR A 121 -8.95 9.35 -2.27
CA TYR A 121 -7.73 9.18 -3.06
C TYR A 121 -7.46 10.40 -3.95
N SER A 122 -8.50 10.95 -4.59
CA SER A 122 -8.35 12.11 -5.48
C SER A 122 -7.82 13.35 -4.74
N GLN A 123 -8.26 13.60 -3.50
CA GLN A 123 -7.81 14.73 -2.69
C GLN A 123 -6.35 14.55 -2.28
N PHE A 124 -6.00 13.39 -1.70
CA PHE A 124 -4.61 13.09 -1.35
C PHE A 124 -3.69 13.12 -2.57
N ASN A 125 -4.11 12.56 -3.70
CA ASN A 125 -3.32 12.55 -4.92
C ASN A 125 -3.09 13.97 -5.45
N HIS A 126 -4.10 14.84 -5.37
CA HIS A 126 -3.93 16.23 -5.76
C HIS A 126 -2.82 16.93 -4.96
N TYR A 127 -2.78 16.73 -3.64
CA TYR A 127 -1.81 17.39 -2.77
C TYR A 127 -0.45 16.70 -2.65
N ALA A 128 -0.40 15.38 -2.76
CA ALA A 128 0.83 14.60 -2.57
C ALA A 128 1.57 14.30 -3.88
N SER A 129 0.87 14.20 -5.02
CA SER A 129 1.53 13.92 -6.30
C SER A 129 2.62 14.92 -6.69
N PRO A 130 2.50 16.24 -6.36
CA PRO A 130 3.59 17.17 -6.61
C PRO A 130 4.87 16.86 -5.82
N TYR A 131 4.78 16.11 -4.71
CA TYR A 131 5.91 15.65 -3.89
C TYR A 131 6.39 14.25 -4.27
N ARG A 132 5.66 13.56 -5.18
CA ARG A 132 5.92 12.18 -5.61
C ARG A 132 5.90 11.15 -4.49
N ILE A 133 5.08 11.40 -3.47
CA ILE A 133 4.95 10.52 -2.32
C ILE A 133 3.94 9.39 -2.62
N PRO A 134 4.28 8.13 -2.29
CA PRO A 134 3.34 7.01 -2.40
C PRO A 134 2.11 7.18 -1.52
N LEU A 135 0.95 6.82 -2.08
CA LEU A 135 -0.34 6.82 -1.41
C LEU A 135 -0.81 5.39 -1.13
N VAL A 136 -1.23 5.13 0.10
CA VAL A 136 -1.75 3.85 0.55
C VAL A 136 -3.19 4.06 1.05
N PRO A 137 -4.19 4.05 0.15
CA PRO A 137 -5.59 4.08 0.54
C PRO A 137 -6.00 2.75 1.16
N PHE A 138 -6.58 2.82 2.34
CA PHE A 138 -7.30 1.73 2.97
C PHE A 138 -8.72 1.69 2.39
N LYS A 139 -9.38 0.54 2.52
CA LYS A 139 -10.76 0.31 2.06
C LYS A 139 -11.60 -0.26 3.21
N GLY A 140 -11.45 0.32 4.40
CA GLY A 140 -11.73 -0.38 5.65
C GLY A 140 -10.63 -1.39 5.99
N ASP A 141 -10.99 -2.60 6.40
CA ASP A 141 -10.02 -3.65 6.77
C ASP A 141 -9.17 -4.09 5.57
N THR A 142 -7.91 -3.67 5.54
CA THR A 142 -6.94 -4.05 4.50
C THR A 142 -6.70 -5.55 4.48
N SER A 143 -6.70 -6.15 3.29
CA SER A 143 -6.52 -7.59 3.12
C SER A 143 -5.10 -8.03 3.49
N ILE A 144 -4.96 -9.29 3.92
CA ILE A 144 -3.66 -9.88 4.30
C ILE A 144 -2.64 -9.77 3.16
N ASN A 145 -3.07 -9.94 1.90
CA ASN A 145 -2.18 -9.80 0.74
C ASN A 145 -1.70 -8.36 0.57
N ALA A 146 -2.58 -7.37 0.75
CA ALA A 146 -2.21 -5.97 0.65
C ALA A 146 -1.24 -5.55 1.77
N LYS A 147 -1.50 -5.96 3.02
CA LYS A 147 -0.59 -5.72 4.16
C LYS A 147 0.80 -6.34 3.92
N TRP A 148 0.86 -7.55 3.35
CA TRP A 148 2.14 -8.18 3.00
C TRP A 148 2.91 -7.39 1.95
N LYS A 149 2.24 -6.96 0.88
CA LYS A 149 2.86 -6.11 -0.16
C LYS A 149 3.35 -4.78 0.41
N MET A 150 2.64 -4.20 1.38
CA MET A 150 3.12 -3.02 2.10
C MET A 150 4.42 -3.33 2.85
N ALA A 151 4.48 -4.44 3.58
CA ALA A 151 5.70 -4.86 4.29
C ALA A 151 6.88 -5.13 3.33
N GLU A 152 6.63 -5.81 2.21
CA GLU A 152 7.64 -6.05 1.15
C GLU A 152 8.18 -4.74 0.61
N TYR A 153 7.28 -3.82 0.23
CA TYR A 153 7.67 -2.53 -0.33
C TYR A 153 8.47 -1.68 0.67
N LEU A 154 8.07 -1.67 1.95
CA LEU A 154 8.83 -0.99 3.01
C LEU A 154 10.22 -1.61 3.20
N ALA A 155 10.32 -2.95 3.18
CA ALA A 155 11.58 -3.66 3.30
C ALA A 155 12.53 -3.35 2.13
N GLU A 156 12.01 -3.37 0.89
CA GLU A 156 12.77 -3.01 -0.32
C GLU A 156 13.29 -1.57 -0.26
N LEU A 157 12.46 -0.62 0.17
CA LEU A 157 12.85 0.78 0.35
C LEU A 157 13.98 0.92 1.37
N TYR A 158 13.83 0.31 2.55
CA TYR A 158 14.86 0.36 3.59
C TYR A 158 16.13 -0.39 3.20
N GLU A 159 16.01 -1.50 2.48
CA GLU A 159 17.11 -2.26 1.91
C GLU A 159 17.97 -1.40 1.00
N LYS A 160 17.31 -0.69 0.07
CA LYS A 160 17.97 0.10 -0.95
C LYS A 160 18.58 1.39 -0.43
N TYR A 161 17.84 2.13 0.41
CA TYR A 161 18.23 3.51 0.77
C TYR A 161 18.78 3.66 2.17
N ARG A 162 18.51 2.73 3.10
CA ARG A 162 18.96 2.79 4.50
C ARG A 162 18.55 4.07 5.24
N LYS A 163 17.40 4.64 4.88
CA LYS A 163 16.86 5.88 5.46
C LYS A 163 15.64 5.60 6.34
N PRO A 164 15.40 6.41 7.37
CA PRO A 164 14.19 6.32 8.18
C PRO A 164 12.93 6.41 7.31
N ILE A 165 11.95 5.55 7.59
CA ILE A 165 10.65 5.53 6.93
C ILE A 165 9.63 6.19 7.85
N ILE A 166 8.97 7.23 7.35
CA ILE A 166 7.91 7.96 8.04
C ILE A 166 6.59 7.66 7.37
N ILE A 167 5.69 7.00 8.10
CA ILE A 167 4.32 6.75 7.67
C ILE A 167 3.43 7.84 8.27
N LEU A 168 2.89 8.71 7.41
CA LEU A 168 1.93 9.74 7.77
C LEU A 168 0.52 9.18 7.58
N TYR A 169 -0.21 8.97 8.67
CA TYR A 169 -1.55 8.41 8.64
C TYR A 169 -2.64 9.46 8.84
N PHE A 170 -3.58 9.49 7.91
CA PHE A 170 -4.73 10.39 7.92
C PHE A 170 -6.04 9.59 8.01
N GLY A 171 -6.96 10.06 8.84
CA GLY A 171 -8.23 9.38 9.05
C GLY A 171 -9.13 10.20 9.98
N ASP A 172 -10.30 9.62 10.23
CA ASP A 172 -11.34 10.23 11.03
C ASP A 172 -10.92 10.35 12.50
N TYR A 173 -11.57 11.27 13.23
CA TYR A 173 -11.45 11.34 14.68
C TYR A 173 -12.56 10.55 15.33
N GLU A 174 -12.17 9.45 15.96
CA GLU A 174 -13.04 8.60 16.77
C GLU A 174 -12.47 8.51 18.19
N PRO A 175 -13.01 9.30 19.16
CA PRO A 175 -12.45 9.40 20.51
C PRO A 175 -12.58 8.12 21.34
N HIS A 176 -13.53 7.25 21.00
CA HIS A 176 -13.90 6.11 21.82
C HIS A 176 -13.20 4.82 21.36
N ARG A 177 -12.07 4.47 21.99
CA ARG A 177 -11.38 3.18 21.76
C ARG A 177 -12.22 1.94 22.13
N ASP A 178 -13.28 2.09 22.92
CA ASP A 178 -13.88 0.97 23.67
C ASP A 178 -15.30 0.55 23.21
N ARG A 179 -15.69 0.85 21.96
CA ARG A 179 -16.98 0.37 21.39
C ARG A 179 -16.86 -0.95 20.62
N GLY A 180 -15.81 -1.75 20.83
CA GLY A 180 -15.58 -3.00 20.11
C GLY A 180 -15.33 -2.77 18.62
N SER A 181 -15.98 -3.53 17.72
CA SER A 181 -15.76 -3.47 16.25
C SER A 181 -16.19 -2.17 15.54
N ARG A 182 -16.34 -1.07 16.29
CA ARG A 182 -16.95 0.19 15.86
C ARG A 182 -16.01 1.41 16.00
N ALA A 183 -14.83 1.24 16.61
CA ALA A 183 -13.82 2.28 16.75
C ALA A 183 -12.74 2.12 15.66
N LYS A 184 -13.09 2.36 14.40
CA LYS A 184 -12.31 1.96 13.22
C LYS A 184 -11.23 2.95 12.79
N GLY A 185 -11.41 4.25 13.03
CA GLY A 185 -10.47 5.29 12.59
C GLY A 185 -9.06 5.21 13.21
N LEU A 186 -8.90 4.48 14.31
CA LEU A 186 -7.60 4.16 14.92
C LEU A 186 -7.26 2.66 14.90
N THR A 187 -8.25 1.76 14.87
CA THR A 187 -7.96 0.32 14.87
C THR A 187 -7.54 -0.17 13.49
N ILE A 188 -8.08 0.37 12.39
CA ILE A 188 -7.70 -0.06 11.03
C ILE A 188 -6.20 0.08 10.77
N PRO A 189 -5.56 1.24 10.98
CA PRO A 189 -4.12 1.38 10.75
C PRO A 189 -3.31 0.55 11.73
N MET A 190 -3.73 0.48 13.00
CA MET A 190 -3.01 -0.30 14.02
C MET A 190 -3.09 -1.80 13.75
N ASP A 191 -4.27 -2.32 13.42
CA ASP A 191 -4.46 -3.70 12.99
C ASP A 191 -3.63 -4.03 11.74
N ALA A 192 -3.41 -3.05 10.85
CA ALA A 192 -2.52 -3.21 9.72
C ALA A 192 -1.05 -3.25 10.14
N LEU A 193 -0.61 -2.32 10.99
CA LEU A 193 0.75 -2.27 11.53
C LEU A 193 1.12 -3.51 12.35
N ASP A 194 0.17 -4.06 13.12
CA ASP A 194 0.36 -5.29 13.91
C ASP A 194 0.74 -6.49 13.04
N ASP A 195 0.32 -6.50 11.77
CA ASP A 195 0.74 -7.49 10.78
C ASP A 195 1.98 -7.04 10.00
N VAL A 196 2.02 -5.78 9.56
CA VAL A 196 3.06 -5.22 8.68
C VAL A 196 4.41 -5.18 9.38
N LEU A 197 4.48 -4.70 10.64
CA LEU A 197 5.74 -4.50 11.35
C LEU A 197 6.49 -5.81 11.59
N PRO A 198 5.87 -6.89 12.11
CA PRO A 198 6.57 -8.17 12.24
C PRO A 198 7.04 -8.75 10.91
N TRP A 199 6.27 -8.57 9.83
CA TRP A 199 6.68 -9.04 8.50
C TRP A 199 7.83 -8.23 7.92
N PHE A 200 7.76 -6.91 7.99
CA PHE A 200 8.86 -6.01 7.63
C PHE A 200 10.14 -6.36 8.39
N ALA A 201 10.04 -6.50 9.72
CA ALA A 201 11.14 -6.91 10.59
C ALA A 201 11.73 -8.27 10.18
N SER A 202 10.88 -9.25 9.88
CA SER A 202 11.33 -10.56 9.40
C SER A 202 12.02 -10.48 8.04
N MET A 203 11.56 -9.62 7.13
CA MET A 203 12.12 -9.47 5.79
C MET A 203 13.50 -8.81 5.83
N ILE A 204 13.66 -7.72 6.58
CA ILE A 204 14.97 -7.06 6.70
C ILE A 204 16.00 -8.04 7.29
N ILE A 205 15.62 -8.86 8.27
CA ILE A 205 16.53 -9.86 8.84
C ILE A 205 16.87 -10.95 7.82
N LYS A 206 15.85 -11.48 7.13
CA LYS A 206 16.02 -12.51 6.11
C LYS A 206 16.92 -12.04 4.96
N ASN A 207 16.81 -10.77 4.57
CA ASN A 207 17.60 -10.17 3.50
C ASN A 207 19.02 -9.77 3.96
N GLY A 208 19.38 -10.03 5.22
CA GLY A 208 20.71 -9.71 5.74
C GLY A 208 20.94 -8.21 5.96
N VAL A 209 19.86 -7.41 5.99
CA VAL A 209 19.91 -5.97 6.27
C VAL A 209 20.36 -5.72 7.71
N LEU A 210 19.79 -6.49 8.64
CA LEU A 210 20.08 -6.47 10.07
C LEU A 210 20.04 -7.89 10.61
N THR A 211 20.67 -8.12 11.75
CA THR A 211 20.57 -9.36 12.50
C THR A 211 19.43 -9.31 13.53
N MET A 212 19.01 -10.48 14.03
CA MET A 212 18.05 -10.56 15.15
C MET A 212 18.54 -9.82 16.41
N ALA A 213 19.86 -9.71 16.60
CA ALA A 213 20.43 -9.02 17.77
C ALA A 213 20.41 -7.50 17.61
N GLU A 214 20.52 -6.99 16.39
CA GLU A 214 20.49 -5.55 16.09
C GLU A 214 19.08 -4.99 16.05
N LEU A 215 18.08 -5.80 15.66
CA LEU A 215 16.70 -5.34 15.54
C LEU A 215 15.97 -5.34 16.89
N THR A 216 16.30 -4.36 17.73
CA THR A 216 15.55 -4.06 18.95
C THR A 216 14.26 -3.29 18.64
N PRO A 217 13.28 -3.23 19.56
CA PRO A 217 12.08 -2.40 19.39
C PRO A 217 12.41 -0.91 19.15
N ASP A 218 13.40 -0.38 19.88
CA ASP A 218 13.86 1.01 19.69
C ASP A 218 14.46 1.20 18.31
N LYS A 219 15.29 0.25 17.85
CA LYS A 219 15.87 0.31 16.52
C LYS A 219 14.82 0.22 15.43
N LEU A 220 13.79 -0.60 15.62
CA LEU A 220 12.66 -0.68 14.70
C LEU A 220 11.89 0.65 14.65
N GLY A 221 11.70 1.32 15.80
CA GLY A 221 11.08 2.64 15.88
C GLY A 221 11.87 3.76 15.19
N GLU A 222 13.21 3.70 15.25
CA GLU A 222 14.10 4.59 14.48
C GLU A 222 14.00 4.37 12.96
N ILE A 223 13.85 3.10 12.55
CA ILE A 223 13.78 2.72 11.14
C ILE A 223 12.43 3.06 10.54
N LEU A 224 11.34 2.79 11.27
CA LEU A 224 9.98 2.97 10.80
C LEU A 224 9.15 3.65 11.88
N THR A 225 8.80 4.90 11.63
CA THR A 225 7.98 5.72 12.51
C THR A 225 6.59 5.90 11.92
N PHE A 226 5.56 5.61 12.71
CA PHE A 226 4.17 5.87 12.37
C PHE A 226 3.67 7.14 13.07
N LYS A 227 3.10 8.08 12.31
CA LYS A 227 2.55 9.35 12.83
C LYS A 227 1.09 9.49 12.42
N ARG A 228 0.21 9.66 13.42
CA ARG A 228 -1.20 9.98 13.17
C ARG A 228 -1.36 11.48 12.99
N ILE A 229 -1.63 11.89 11.75
CA ILE A 229 -1.88 13.26 11.31
C ILE A 229 -3.38 13.55 11.12
N GLY A 230 -4.21 12.50 11.04
CA GLY A 230 -5.66 12.59 10.95
C GLY A 230 -6.32 13.53 11.98
N LEU A 231 -7.63 13.76 11.83
CA LEU A 231 -8.37 14.68 12.70
C LEU A 231 -8.11 14.42 14.19
N ASN A 232 -7.97 15.49 14.96
CA ASN A 232 -7.72 15.48 16.40
C ASN A 232 -8.64 16.51 17.09
N GLU A 233 -8.65 16.52 18.42
CA GLU A 233 -9.50 17.44 19.19
C GLU A 233 -9.22 18.91 18.95
N GLU A 234 -7.96 19.28 18.70
CA GLU A 234 -7.57 20.66 18.46
C GLU A 234 -8.13 21.14 17.12
N HIS A 235 -8.00 20.34 16.07
CA HIS A 235 -8.62 20.61 14.77
C HIS A 235 -10.12 20.79 14.89
N ILE A 236 -10.80 19.88 15.61
CA ILE A 236 -12.25 19.94 15.80
C ILE A 236 -12.67 21.25 16.48
N LYS A 237 -11.98 21.62 17.56
CA LYS A 237 -12.26 22.86 18.32
C LYS A 237 -11.93 24.11 17.52
N GLN A 238 -10.76 24.15 16.89
CA GLN A 238 -10.27 25.31 16.16
C GLN A 238 -11.11 25.61 14.90
N TRP A 239 -11.61 24.56 14.26
CA TRP A 239 -12.28 24.66 12.97
C TRP A 239 -13.80 24.52 13.05
N GLU A 240 -14.33 24.34 14.26
CA GLU A 240 -15.75 24.14 14.56
C GLU A 240 -16.35 23.07 13.63
N LEU A 241 -15.65 21.94 13.52
CA LEU A 241 -16.06 20.88 12.60
C LEU A 241 -17.41 20.31 13.04
N PRO A 242 -18.35 20.05 12.10
CA PRO A 242 -19.60 19.39 12.45
C PRO A 242 -19.34 17.93 12.84
N GLU A 243 -20.11 17.46 13.80
CA GLU A 243 -20.17 16.04 14.13
C GLU A 243 -20.76 15.24 12.97
N ASN A 244 -20.40 13.96 12.91
CA ASN A 244 -21.05 13.01 12.03
C ASN A 244 -22.55 12.90 12.41
N PRO A 245 -23.50 13.23 11.50
CA PRO A 245 -24.92 13.19 11.80
C PRO A 245 -25.44 11.78 12.09
N GLU A 246 -24.80 10.75 11.53
CA GLU A 246 -25.13 9.35 11.80
C GLU A 246 -24.52 8.85 13.12
N ARG A 247 -23.49 9.54 13.63
CA ARG A 247 -22.69 9.11 14.79
C ARG A 247 -22.19 10.30 15.62
N PRO A 248 -23.03 10.83 16.51
CA PRO A 248 -22.64 11.90 17.41
C PRO A 248 -21.35 11.57 18.20
N GLY A 249 -20.45 12.54 18.27
CA GLY A 249 -19.11 12.45 18.87
C GLY A 249 -17.99 11.93 17.96
N GLU A 250 -18.29 11.54 16.71
CA GLU A 250 -17.30 11.19 15.68
C GLU A 250 -17.19 12.33 14.66
N PHE A 251 -15.98 12.55 14.12
CA PHE A 251 -15.73 13.61 13.15
C PHE A 251 -15.03 13.03 11.93
N GLN A 252 -15.62 13.27 10.76
CA GLN A 252 -15.16 12.71 9.50
C GLN A 252 -14.22 13.67 8.79
N TRP A 253 -13.20 13.12 8.14
CA TRP A 253 -12.29 13.93 7.36
C TRP A 253 -13.02 14.74 6.27
N GLU A 254 -14.06 14.19 5.67
CA GLU A 254 -14.87 14.86 4.65
C GLU A 254 -15.55 16.15 5.15
N ALA A 255 -15.58 16.40 6.46
CA ALA A 255 -16.03 17.67 7.04
C ALA A 255 -15.02 18.81 6.85
N LEU A 256 -13.77 18.50 6.48
CA LEU A 256 -12.77 19.52 6.16
C LEU A 256 -13.07 20.18 4.83
N ASN A 257 -12.95 21.51 4.80
CA ASN A 257 -12.84 22.21 3.54
C ASN A 257 -11.48 21.94 2.89
N ASP A 258 -11.38 22.26 1.61
CA ASP A 258 -10.21 21.96 0.79
C ASP A 258 -8.92 22.62 1.31
N GLU A 259 -9.01 23.86 1.81
CA GLU A 259 -7.89 24.60 2.39
C GLU A 259 -7.33 23.91 3.64
N ARG A 260 -8.19 23.49 4.58
CA ARG A 260 -7.76 22.80 5.81
C ARG A 260 -7.17 21.43 5.51
N ALA A 261 -7.76 20.69 4.55
CA ALA A 261 -7.22 19.43 4.10
C ALA A 261 -5.84 19.61 3.46
N ARG A 262 -5.67 20.61 2.60
CA ARG A 262 -4.38 20.98 2.00
C ARG A 262 -3.34 21.25 3.08
N ASP A 263 -3.67 22.12 4.03
CA ASP A 263 -2.70 22.58 5.03
C ASP A 263 -2.24 21.43 5.94
N LEU A 264 -3.15 20.51 6.32
CA LEU A 264 -2.78 19.30 7.06
C LEU A 264 -1.89 18.35 6.24
N ILE A 265 -2.28 18.06 5.01
CA ILE A 265 -1.56 17.09 4.18
C ILE A 265 -0.18 17.64 3.85
N LYS A 266 -0.10 18.87 3.34
CA LYS A 266 1.16 19.50 2.95
C LYS A 266 2.05 19.78 4.15
N GLY A 267 1.50 20.34 5.22
CA GLY A 267 2.27 20.66 6.43
C GLY A 267 2.95 19.43 7.02
N ALA A 268 2.27 18.28 7.06
CA ALA A 268 2.86 17.04 7.54
C ALA A 268 3.88 16.42 6.57
N ILE A 269 3.69 16.60 5.26
CA ILE A 269 4.69 16.17 4.26
C ILE A 269 5.97 16.98 4.43
N GLU A 270 5.85 18.31 4.46
CA GLU A 270 6.97 19.26 4.45
C GLU A 270 7.83 19.17 5.72
N GLU A 271 7.31 18.59 6.80
CA GLU A 271 8.09 18.30 8.02
C GLU A 271 9.17 17.22 7.80
N TYR A 272 8.96 16.30 6.85
CA TYR A 272 9.84 15.12 6.65
C TYR A 272 10.37 14.98 5.22
N TRP A 273 9.90 15.81 4.30
CA TRP A 273 10.16 15.70 2.86
C TRP A 273 10.44 17.06 2.26
N ASP A 274 11.65 17.21 1.71
CA ASP A 274 12.13 18.46 1.16
C ASP A 274 11.50 18.71 -0.21
N ARG A 275 10.74 19.79 -0.32
CA ARG A 275 10.09 20.19 -1.56
C ARG A 275 11.07 20.71 -2.60
N ASP A 276 12.09 21.45 -2.18
CA ASP A 276 13.04 22.09 -3.08
C ASP A 276 13.87 21.02 -3.81
N VAL A 277 14.23 19.94 -3.11
CA VAL A 277 14.84 18.75 -3.74
C VAL A 277 13.99 18.18 -4.87
N ILE A 278 12.66 18.13 -4.72
CA ILE A 278 11.77 17.63 -5.78
C ILE A 278 11.73 18.59 -6.97
N ILE A 279 11.70 19.90 -6.70
CA ILE A 279 11.73 20.93 -7.74
C ILE A 279 13.02 20.82 -8.55
N GLU A 280 14.17 20.70 -7.89
CA GLU A 280 15.46 20.52 -8.56
C GLU A 280 15.53 19.24 -9.41
N ILE A 281 14.93 18.13 -8.93
CA ILE A 281 14.82 16.89 -9.73
C ILE A 281 13.98 17.15 -10.98
N GLN A 282 12.83 17.81 -10.85
CA GLN A 282 11.94 18.11 -11.98
C GLN A 282 12.58 19.04 -13.00
N GLU A 283 13.34 20.04 -12.55
CA GLU A 283 14.10 20.93 -13.43
C GLU A 283 15.15 20.15 -14.23
N LYS A 284 15.85 19.21 -13.56
CA LYS A 284 16.80 18.32 -14.23
C LYS A 284 16.12 17.40 -15.23
N GLU A 285 15.00 16.79 -14.87
CA GLU A 285 14.24 15.92 -15.79
C GLU A 285 13.77 16.67 -17.03
N LYS A 286 13.33 17.92 -16.86
CA LYS A 286 12.95 18.77 -17.98
C LYS A 286 14.15 19.06 -18.88
N ALA A 287 15.31 19.38 -18.31
CA ALA A 287 16.54 19.60 -19.07
C ALA A 287 16.97 18.33 -19.83
N ASP A 288 17.02 17.18 -19.16
CA ASP A 288 17.39 15.89 -19.75
C ASP A 288 16.33 15.41 -20.77
N GLY A 289 15.06 15.81 -20.59
CA GLY A 289 13.97 15.58 -21.55
C GLY A 289 14.17 16.31 -22.88
N ILE A 290 14.75 17.52 -22.87
CA ILE A 290 15.12 18.24 -24.10
C ILE A 290 16.19 17.45 -24.85
N THR A 291 17.24 17.00 -24.15
CA THR A 291 18.29 16.15 -24.73
C THR A 291 17.72 14.83 -25.26
N TRP A 292 16.82 14.19 -24.52
CA TRP A 292 16.14 12.98 -24.98
C TRP A 292 15.35 13.22 -26.27
N ASN A 293 14.65 14.34 -26.40
CA ASN A 293 13.89 14.64 -27.61
C ASN A 293 14.77 14.76 -28.85
N GLU A 294 15.97 15.35 -28.71
CA GLU A 294 16.94 15.43 -29.80
C GLU A 294 17.44 14.02 -30.19
N ILE A 295 17.84 13.21 -29.21
CA ILE A 295 18.28 11.83 -29.42
C ILE A 295 17.18 10.99 -30.08
N ALA A 296 15.94 11.07 -29.58
CA ALA A 296 14.80 10.34 -30.10
C ALA A 296 14.49 10.75 -31.53
N ARG A 297 14.54 12.06 -31.85
CA ARG A 297 14.33 12.57 -33.21
C ARG A 297 15.39 12.02 -34.17
N GLU A 298 16.66 12.04 -33.79
CA GLU A 298 17.73 11.46 -34.62
C GLU A 298 17.51 9.96 -34.85
N ALA A 299 17.14 9.22 -33.81
CA ALA A 299 16.88 7.78 -33.92
C ALA A 299 15.72 7.49 -34.88
N ILE A 300 14.64 8.27 -34.81
CA ILE A 300 13.49 8.16 -35.71
C ILE A 300 13.90 8.45 -37.16
N GLU A 301 14.67 9.52 -37.40
CA GLU A 301 15.12 9.84 -38.76
C GLU A 301 16.08 8.80 -39.34
N ARG A 302 16.96 8.22 -38.50
CA ARG A 302 17.81 7.09 -38.92
C ARG A 302 16.96 5.87 -39.27
N TYR A 303 15.93 5.58 -38.49
CA TYR A 303 15.03 4.46 -38.78
C TYR A 303 14.30 4.66 -40.12
N LYS A 304 13.77 5.86 -40.40
CA LYS A 304 13.11 6.17 -41.69
C LYS A 304 14.04 5.93 -42.87
N LYS A 305 15.27 6.45 -42.82
CA LYS A 305 16.27 6.26 -43.88
C LYS A 305 16.66 4.80 -44.11
N ALA A 306 16.59 3.96 -43.09
CA ALA A 306 16.90 2.53 -43.22
C ALA A 306 15.74 1.71 -43.83
N GLN A 307 14.56 2.31 -43.98
CA GLN A 307 13.41 1.68 -44.65
C GLN A 307 13.27 2.11 -46.13
N GLU A 308 14.04 3.10 -46.57
CA GLU A 308 14.16 3.57 -47.96
C GLU A 308 15.23 2.78 -48.73
#